data_AF-A0A5D0VEM7-F1
#
_entry.id   AF-A0A5D0VEM7-F1
#
_cell.length_a   1.000
_cell.length_b   1.000
_cell.length_c   1.000
_cell.angle_alpha   90.00
_cell.angle_beta   90.00
_cell.angle_gamma   90.00
#
_symmetry.space_group_name_H-M   'P 1'
#
loop_
_entity.id
_entity.type
_entity.pdbx_description
1 polymer ?
#
loop_
_entity_poly.entity_id
_entity_poly.type
_entity_poly.pdbx_seq_one_letter_code
_entity_poly.pdbx_strand_id
1 'polypeptide(L)'
;MAAIREAEAKEEDKQTEPVPFTVSFNSTQSKGIVFGSLAIGIMFAAIGLIADIPLLILAAAAPLASAYWYYPMIETGRPQLGANEDGLYVERIGFIDWGAIRMTDVKRKKVRNVVEQIHLDVLLTRSMEAAVNKGQTTPLWKKYMMRNWKRTKREHGRELIAIDLRTLDADPDEILTRIRAFKAV
;
A
#
# COMPACT_ATOMS: atom_id res chain seq x y z
N MET A 1 -15.66 44.06 6.37
CA MET A 1 -14.39 43.37 6.06
C MET A 1 -13.97 42.34 7.12
N ALA A 2 -14.34 42.47 8.41
CA ALA A 2 -14.08 41.43 9.42
C ALA A 2 -14.99 40.19 9.28
N ALA A 3 -16.28 40.38 8.98
CA ALA A 3 -17.25 39.27 8.86
C ALA A 3 -17.00 38.34 7.65
N ILE A 4 -16.34 38.82 6.59
CA ILE A 4 -15.98 37.98 5.43
C ILE A 4 -14.78 37.10 5.77
N ARG A 5 -13.82 37.61 6.57
CA ARG A 5 -12.69 36.81 7.07
C ARG A 5 -13.11 35.76 8.08
N GLU A 6 -14.15 36.02 8.88
CA GLU A 6 -14.72 35.01 9.79
C GLU A 6 -15.55 33.95 9.05
N ALA A 7 -16.12 34.28 7.89
CA ALA A 7 -16.80 33.32 7.02
C ALA A 7 -15.80 32.45 6.25
N GLU A 8 -14.72 33.01 5.72
CA GLU A 8 -13.63 32.26 5.07
C GLU A 8 -12.90 31.33 6.06
N ALA A 9 -12.72 31.76 7.33
CA ALA A 9 -12.13 30.92 8.37
C ALA A 9 -13.05 29.78 8.86
N LYS A 10 -14.34 29.79 8.48
CA LYS A 10 -15.31 28.75 8.82
C LYS A 10 -15.55 27.73 7.71
N GLU A 11 -15.02 27.94 6.50
CA GLU A 11 -15.16 26.98 5.39
C GLU A 11 -14.09 25.89 5.38
N GLU A 12 -12.97 26.05 6.11
CA GLU A 12 -11.91 25.04 6.21
C GLU A 12 -12.19 23.91 7.21
N ASP A 13 -13.27 23.98 7.99
CA ASP A 13 -13.71 22.91 8.92
C ASP A 13 -15.04 22.30 8.49
N LYS A 14 -15.23 22.06 7.18
CA LYS A 14 -16.16 21.01 6.77
C LYS A 14 -15.50 19.68 7.10
N GLN A 15 -15.78 19.19 8.30
CA GLN A 15 -15.65 17.77 8.64
C GLN A 15 -16.19 16.99 7.44
N THR A 16 -15.27 16.44 6.65
CA THR A 16 -15.62 15.66 5.47
C THR A 16 -16.39 14.49 6.02
N GLU A 17 -17.68 14.39 5.68
CA GLU A 17 -18.47 13.25 6.07
C GLU A 17 -17.70 11.96 5.71
N PRO A 18 -17.71 10.95 6.58
CA PRO A 18 -16.93 9.74 6.39
C PRO A 18 -17.43 8.98 5.14
N VAL A 19 -16.88 9.31 3.96
CA VAL A 19 -17.20 8.67 2.69
C VAL A 19 -16.30 7.45 2.50
N PRO A 20 -16.86 6.24 2.36
CA PRO A 20 -16.07 5.04 2.13
C PRO A 20 -15.19 5.18 0.91
N PHE A 21 -13.92 4.79 1.03
CA PHE A 21 -12.98 4.90 -0.08
C PHE A 21 -12.08 3.68 -0.19
N THR A 22 -11.60 3.46 -1.41
CA THR A 22 -10.61 2.44 -1.72
C THR A 22 -9.56 3.02 -2.64
N VAL A 23 -8.30 2.75 -2.35
CA VAL A 23 -7.15 3.17 -3.14
C VAL A 23 -6.45 1.92 -3.65
N SER A 24 -6.17 1.89 -4.94
CA SER A 24 -5.44 0.82 -5.61
C SER A 24 -3.99 1.24 -5.91
N PHE A 25 -3.17 0.32 -6.43
CA PHE A 25 -1.82 0.65 -6.87
C PHE A 25 -1.85 1.57 -8.09
N ASN A 26 -0.87 2.48 -8.17
CA ASN A 26 -0.61 3.23 -9.40
C ASN A 26 0.00 2.29 -10.45
N SER A 27 -0.86 1.72 -11.29
CA SER A 27 -0.45 0.75 -12.31
C SER A 27 0.39 1.35 -13.44
N THR A 28 0.36 2.67 -13.64
CA THR A 28 1.03 3.33 -14.77
C THR A 28 2.54 3.18 -14.69
N GLN A 29 3.14 3.44 -13.52
CA GLN A 29 4.59 3.30 -13.34
C GLN A 29 5.03 1.83 -13.35
N SER A 30 4.21 0.93 -12.79
CA SER A 30 4.59 -0.47 -12.60
C SER A 30 4.44 -1.34 -13.85
N LYS A 31 3.60 -0.96 -14.81
CA LYS A 31 3.48 -1.64 -16.11
C LYS A 31 4.82 -1.77 -16.81
N GLY A 32 5.64 -0.70 -16.81
CA GLY A 32 6.96 -0.71 -17.44
C GLY A 32 7.91 -1.74 -16.81
N ILE A 33 7.92 -1.83 -15.47
CA ILE A 33 8.77 -2.77 -14.74
C ILE A 33 8.33 -4.21 -15.02
N VAL A 34 7.03 -4.50 -14.94
CA VAL A 34 6.52 -5.87 -15.11
C VAL A 34 6.68 -6.34 -16.55
N PHE A 35 6.20 -5.57 -17.53
CA PHE A 35 6.30 -5.96 -18.95
C PHE A 35 7.74 -5.94 -19.47
N GLY A 36 8.55 -4.96 -19.05
CA GLY A 36 9.96 -4.91 -19.39
C GLY A 36 10.72 -6.12 -18.83
N SER A 37 10.52 -6.46 -17.56
CA SER A 37 11.15 -7.64 -16.96
C SER A 37 10.66 -8.94 -17.60
N LEU A 38 9.36 -9.05 -17.90
CA LEU A 38 8.80 -10.22 -18.57
C LEU A 38 9.41 -10.41 -19.97
N ALA A 39 9.50 -9.35 -20.76
CA ALA A 39 10.08 -9.39 -22.10
C ALA A 39 11.56 -9.82 -22.08
N ILE A 40 12.37 -9.23 -21.18
CA ILE A 40 13.79 -9.60 -21.03
C ILE A 40 13.93 -11.06 -20.59
N GLY A 41 13.11 -11.51 -19.64
CA GLY A 41 13.11 -12.90 -19.17
C GLY A 41 12.79 -13.91 -20.27
N ILE A 42 11.74 -13.65 -21.05
CA ILE A 42 11.36 -14.50 -22.19
C ILE A 42 12.48 -14.50 -23.24
N MET A 43 13.07 -13.34 -23.53
CA MET A 43 14.16 -13.23 -24.50
C MET A 43 15.38 -14.05 -24.07
N PHE A 44 15.80 -13.95 -22.81
CA PHE A 44 16.93 -14.74 -22.29
C PHE A 44 16.63 -16.24 -22.31
N ALA A 45 15.42 -16.64 -21.93
CA ALA A 45 15.01 -18.04 -22.00
C ALA A 45 15.01 -18.56 -23.44
N ALA A 46 14.46 -17.81 -24.38
CA ALA A 46 14.39 -18.20 -25.79
C ALA A 46 15.78 -18.33 -26.43
N ILE A 47 16.65 -17.32 -26.26
CA ILE A 47 18.02 -17.37 -26.77
C ILE A 47 18.80 -18.51 -26.10
N GLY A 48 18.64 -18.67 -24.77
CA GLY A 48 19.33 -19.72 -24.03
C GLY A 48 18.94 -21.12 -24.50
N LEU A 49 17.66 -21.34 -24.83
CA LEU A 49 17.18 -22.60 -25.40
C LEU A 49 17.65 -22.82 -26.84
N ILE A 50 17.60 -21.80 -27.70
CA ILE A 50 17.98 -21.92 -29.12
C ILE A 50 19.50 -22.13 -29.27
N ALA A 51 20.30 -21.42 -28.47
CA ALA A 51 21.76 -21.48 -28.53
C ALA A 51 22.38 -22.52 -27.58
N ASP A 52 21.56 -23.26 -26.85
CA ASP A 52 21.98 -24.23 -25.81
C ASP A 52 22.96 -23.63 -24.78
N ILE A 53 22.66 -22.42 -24.32
CA ILE A 53 23.45 -21.70 -23.32
C ILE A 53 22.72 -21.80 -21.97
N PRO A 54 23.02 -22.81 -21.12
CA PRO A 54 22.29 -23.04 -19.88
C PRO A 54 22.42 -21.87 -18.89
N LEU A 55 23.55 -21.14 -18.94
CA LEU A 55 23.76 -19.94 -18.12
C LEU A 55 22.74 -18.85 -18.45
N LEU A 56 22.34 -18.71 -19.71
CA LEU A 56 21.39 -17.69 -20.13
C LEU A 56 19.95 -18.06 -19.74
N ILE A 57 19.63 -19.36 -19.76
CA ILE A 57 18.36 -19.88 -19.21
C ILE A 57 18.30 -19.60 -17.71
N LEU A 58 19.38 -19.84 -16.97
CA LEU A 58 19.45 -19.51 -15.54
C LEU A 58 19.32 -17.99 -15.31
N ALA A 59 19.96 -17.17 -16.15
CA ALA A 59 19.87 -15.72 -16.08
C ALA A 59 18.44 -15.20 -16.32
N ALA A 60 17.62 -15.91 -17.10
CA ALA A 60 16.21 -15.58 -17.31
C ALA A 60 15.37 -15.64 -16.03
N ALA A 61 15.80 -16.41 -15.02
CA ALA A 61 15.05 -16.55 -13.77
C ALA A 61 14.92 -15.22 -13.01
N ALA A 62 15.96 -14.37 -12.99
CA ALA A 62 15.95 -13.10 -12.27
C ALA A 62 14.91 -12.07 -12.79
N PRO A 63 14.83 -11.76 -14.10
CA PRO A 63 13.81 -10.87 -14.63
C PRO A 63 12.40 -11.48 -14.56
N LEU A 64 12.24 -12.79 -14.74
CA LEU A 64 10.94 -13.46 -14.54
C LEU A 64 10.48 -13.40 -13.07
N ALA A 65 11.38 -13.63 -12.12
CA ALA A 65 11.09 -13.48 -10.70
C ALA A 65 10.73 -12.03 -10.33
N SER A 66 11.38 -11.05 -10.97
CA SER A 66 11.03 -9.62 -10.80
C SER A 66 9.63 -9.32 -11.33
N ALA A 67 9.30 -9.79 -12.53
CA ALA A 67 7.95 -9.64 -13.09
C ALA A 67 6.89 -10.30 -12.18
N TYR A 68 7.18 -11.49 -11.66
CA TYR A 68 6.33 -12.17 -10.69
C TYR A 68 6.17 -11.37 -9.39
N TRP A 69 7.26 -10.84 -8.83
CA TRP A 69 7.23 -10.06 -7.60
C TRP A 69 6.38 -8.79 -7.71
N TYR A 70 6.53 -8.05 -8.81
CA TYR A 70 5.83 -6.78 -9.06
C TYR A 70 4.43 -6.94 -9.68
N TYR A 71 4.02 -8.16 -10.00
CA TYR A 71 2.72 -8.45 -10.61
C TYR A 71 1.50 -7.81 -9.91
N PRO A 72 1.39 -7.76 -8.56
CA PRO A 72 0.23 -7.13 -7.91
C PRO A 72 0.02 -5.66 -8.29
N MET A 73 1.07 -4.94 -8.69
CA MET A 73 0.97 -3.52 -9.02
C MET A 73 0.27 -3.24 -10.34
N ILE A 74 0.16 -4.24 -11.23
CA ILE A 74 -0.55 -4.10 -12.51
C ILE A 74 -2.00 -4.62 -12.43
N GLU A 75 -2.39 -5.24 -11.31
CA GLU A 75 -3.77 -5.69 -11.10
C GLU A 75 -4.67 -4.47 -10.87
N THR A 76 -5.42 -4.09 -11.90
CA THR A 76 -6.38 -2.99 -11.83
C THR A 76 -7.63 -3.38 -11.03
N GLY A 77 -8.23 -2.41 -10.34
CA GLY A 77 -9.48 -2.61 -9.60
C GLY A 77 -9.35 -3.40 -8.30
N ARG A 78 -8.13 -3.73 -7.84
CA ARG A 78 -7.91 -4.37 -6.54
C ARG A 78 -7.54 -3.34 -5.47
N PRO A 79 -8.38 -3.19 -4.42
CA PRO A 79 -8.10 -2.24 -3.35
C PRO A 79 -6.85 -2.70 -2.58
N GLN A 80 -5.96 -1.75 -2.30
CA GLN A 80 -4.73 -1.95 -1.52
C GLN A 80 -4.85 -1.36 -0.11
N LEU A 81 -5.57 -0.26 -0.02
CA LEU A 81 -5.92 0.45 1.19
C LEU A 81 -7.35 0.94 1.05
N GLY A 82 -8.12 0.94 2.13
CA GLY A 82 -9.45 1.54 2.13
C GLY A 82 -9.93 1.79 3.54
N ALA A 83 -10.97 2.59 3.67
CA ALA A 83 -11.62 2.86 4.94
C ALA A 83 -13.14 2.86 4.74
N ASN A 84 -13.85 2.24 5.68
CA ASN A 84 -15.29 2.25 5.79
C ASN A 84 -15.70 2.11 7.26
N GLU A 85 -17.00 2.02 7.54
CA GLU A 85 -17.53 1.84 8.89
C GLU A 85 -17.04 0.55 9.57
N ASP A 86 -16.78 -0.52 8.80
CA ASP A 86 -16.27 -1.79 9.32
C ASP A 86 -14.82 -1.69 9.84
N GLY A 87 -14.02 -0.74 9.33
CA GLY A 87 -12.63 -0.58 9.71
C GLY A 87 -11.71 -0.02 8.62
N LEU A 88 -10.40 -0.03 8.92
CA LEU A 88 -9.34 0.23 7.95
C LEU A 88 -9.00 -1.06 7.20
N TYR A 89 -9.29 -1.09 5.91
CA TYR A 89 -8.93 -2.19 5.03
C TYR A 89 -7.49 -2.08 4.56
N VAL A 90 -6.71 -3.16 4.72
CA VAL A 90 -5.35 -3.29 4.19
C VAL A 90 -5.23 -4.63 3.45
N GLU A 91 -4.71 -4.62 2.22
CA GLU A 91 -4.54 -5.84 1.42
C GLU A 91 -3.73 -6.92 2.17
N ARG A 92 -4.13 -8.18 2.07
CA ARG A 92 -3.55 -9.35 2.78
C ARG A 92 -3.68 -9.34 4.30
N ILE A 93 -4.19 -8.28 4.91
CA ILE A 93 -4.54 -8.25 6.34
C ILE A 93 -6.05 -8.41 6.47
N GLY A 94 -6.80 -7.58 5.74
CA GLY A 94 -8.25 -7.46 5.86
C GLY A 94 -8.64 -6.17 6.61
N PHE A 95 -9.77 -6.20 7.29
CA PHE A 95 -10.31 -5.05 8.00
C PHE A 95 -9.77 -5.00 9.43
N ILE A 96 -9.11 -3.90 9.76
CA ILE A 96 -8.64 -3.56 11.10
C ILE A 96 -9.71 -2.71 11.77
N ASP A 97 -10.18 -3.14 12.93
CA ASP A 97 -11.17 -2.42 13.74
C ASP A 97 -10.66 -1.02 14.14
N TRP A 98 -11.50 0.01 13.98
CA TRP A 98 -11.20 1.38 14.40
C TRP A 98 -10.83 1.46 15.89
N GLY A 99 -11.49 0.67 16.74
CA GLY A 99 -11.18 0.59 18.17
C GLY A 99 -9.79 -0.01 18.47
N ALA A 100 -9.22 -0.75 17.52
CA ALA A 100 -7.86 -1.28 17.62
C ALA A 100 -6.80 -0.26 17.21
N ILE A 101 -7.17 0.84 16.55
CA ILE A 101 -6.25 1.83 15.99
C ILE A 101 -6.00 2.94 17.00
N ARG A 102 -4.83 2.91 17.64
CA ARG A 102 -4.43 3.94 18.59
C ARG A 102 -4.14 5.26 17.90
N MET A 103 -3.38 5.23 16.80
CA MET A 103 -2.89 6.43 16.11
C MET A 103 -2.61 6.12 14.64
N THR A 104 -2.88 7.10 13.77
CA THR A 104 -2.52 7.09 12.36
C THR A 104 -1.71 8.33 12.05
N ASP A 105 -0.53 8.15 11.47
CA ASP A 105 0.39 9.24 11.15
C ASP A 105 1.08 8.99 9.81
N VAL A 106 1.26 10.04 9.01
CA VAL A 106 1.97 9.95 7.74
C VAL A 106 3.39 10.45 7.94
N LYS A 107 4.36 9.54 7.82
CA LYS A 107 5.78 9.85 7.91
C LYS A 107 6.37 9.99 6.52
N ARG A 108 6.87 11.19 6.26
CA ARG A 108 7.66 11.50 5.07
C ARG A 108 9.12 11.48 5.44
N LYS A 109 9.87 10.51 4.91
CA LYS A 109 11.32 10.43 5.07
C LYS A 109 11.97 10.63 3.73
N LYS A 110 12.71 11.73 3.56
CA LYS A 110 13.61 11.90 2.42
C LYS A 110 14.84 11.04 2.63
N VAL A 111 15.01 10.00 1.81
CA VAL A 111 16.21 9.16 1.81
C VAL A 111 17.13 9.67 0.71
N ARG A 112 18.33 10.14 1.12
CA ARG A 112 19.42 10.55 0.22
C ARG A 112 19.00 11.57 -0.86
N ASN A 113 18.16 12.54 -0.53
CA ASN A 113 17.72 13.66 -1.40
C ASN A 113 17.10 13.29 -2.76
N VAL A 114 16.85 12.01 -3.05
CA VAL A 114 16.34 11.53 -4.35
C VAL A 114 15.04 10.74 -4.20
N VAL A 115 14.82 10.07 -3.06
CA VAL A 115 13.63 9.22 -2.86
C VAL A 115 12.86 9.68 -1.63
N GLU A 116 11.65 10.20 -1.84
CA GLU A 116 10.70 10.46 -0.77
C GLU A 116 9.98 9.16 -0.42
N GLN A 117 10.18 8.70 0.81
CA GLN A 117 9.53 7.53 1.37
C GLN A 117 8.35 8.01 2.21
N ILE A 118 7.12 7.79 1.73
CA ILE A 118 5.89 8.24 2.39
C ILE A 118 5.15 7.02 2.92
N HIS A 119 5.15 6.87 4.24
CA HIS A 119 4.52 5.73 4.90
C HIS A 119 3.39 6.20 5.81
N LEU A 120 2.26 5.49 5.80
CA LEU A 120 1.22 5.58 6.82
C LEU A 120 1.58 4.61 7.95
N ASP A 121 1.92 5.16 9.11
CA ASP A 121 2.16 4.46 10.35
C ASP A 121 0.83 4.31 11.10
N VAL A 122 0.32 3.07 11.16
CA VAL A 122 -0.88 2.70 11.94
C VAL A 122 -0.42 1.96 13.19
N LEU A 123 -0.57 2.61 14.34
CA LEU A 123 -0.22 2.03 15.63
C LEU A 123 -1.44 1.35 16.24
N LEU A 124 -1.31 0.06 16.56
CA LEU A 124 -2.37 -0.74 17.15
C LEU A 124 -2.31 -0.74 18.69
N THR A 125 -3.48 -0.85 19.33
CA THR A 125 -3.63 -1.00 20.79
C THR A 125 -3.41 -2.43 21.26
N ARG A 126 -3.71 -3.42 20.40
CA ARG A 126 -3.64 -4.87 20.63
C ARG A 126 -2.83 -5.58 19.53
N SER A 127 -2.62 -6.88 19.67
CA SER A 127 -1.94 -7.69 18.64
C SER A 127 -2.72 -7.66 17.32
N MET A 128 -2.02 -7.85 16.20
CA MET A 128 -2.65 -7.86 14.86
C MET A 128 -3.80 -8.88 14.78
N GLU A 129 -3.60 -10.07 15.31
CA GLU A 129 -4.60 -11.16 15.28
C GLU A 129 -5.91 -10.76 15.98
N ALA A 130 -5.83 -9.98 17.06
CA ALA A 130 -6.99 -9.47 17.76
C ALA A 130 -7.54 -8.17 17.15
N ALA A 131 -6.71 -7.39 16.44
CA ALA A 131 -7.07 -6.14 15.79
C ALA A 131 -7.87 -6.31 14.50
N VAL A 132 -7.71 -7.45 13.83
CA VAL A 132 -8.37 -7.75 12.56
C VAL A 132 -9.78 -8.29 12.82
N ASN A 133 -10.79 -7.54 12.37
CA ASN A 133 -12.20 -7.92 12.47
C ASN A 133 -12.56 -8.96 11.39
N LYS A 134 -12.19 -8.68 10.13
CA LYS A 134 -12.41 -9.57 8.99
C LYS A 134 -11.08 -9.83 8.29
N GLY A 135 -10.48 -10.99 8.57
CA GLY A 135 -9.23 -11.41 7.94
C GLY A 135 -9.42 -11.73 6.46
N GLN A 136 -8.50 -11.27 5.62
CA GLN A 136 -8.52 -11.59 4.19
C GLN A 136 -7.79 -12.92 3.93
N THR A 137 -8.47 -13.89 3.31
CA THR A 137 -7.82 -15.10 2.80
C THR A 137 -7.16 -14.79 1.46
N THR A 138 -5.85 -15.01 1.36
CA THR A 138 -5.12 -14.82 0.10
C THR A 138 -4.54 -16.13 -0.39
N PRO A 139 -4.56 -16.40 -1.71
CA PRO A 139 -3.90 -17.56 -2.28
C PRO A 139 -2.42 -17.66 -1.91
N LEU A 140 -1.91 -18.88 -1.73
CA LEU A 140 -0.54 -19.12 -1.27
C LEU A 140 0.53 -18.51 -2.20
N TRP A 141 0.29 -18.49 -3.51
CA TRP A 141 1.22 -17.89 -4.49
C TRP A 141 1.44 -16.39 -4.25
N LYS A 142 0.40 -15.66 -3.84
CA LYS A 142 0.50 -14.23 -3.51
C LYS A 142 1.34 -13.94 -2.27
N LYS A 143 1.63 -14.94 -1.43
CA LYS A 143 2.43 -14.73 -0.22
C LYS A 143 3.81 -14.14 -0.54
N TYR A 144 4.39 -14.50 -1.69
CA TYR A 144 5.72 -14.07 -2.12
C TYR A 144 5.73 -12.84 -3.03
N MET A 145 4.57 -12.29 -3.38
CA MET A 145 4.53 -11.08 -4.19
C MET A 145 4.73 -9.83 -3.35
N MET A 146 5.09 -8.72 -3.98
CA MET A 146 5.21 -7.41 -3.34
C MET A 146 3.96 -7.10 -2.49
N ARG A 147 4.20 -6.51 -1.31
CA ARG A 147 3.18 -6.01 -0.39
C ARG A 147 3.41 -4.53 -0.18
N ASN A 148 2.32 -3.78 -0.01
CA ASN A 148 2.39 -2.36 0.32
C ASN A 148 2.60 -2.12 1.83
N TRP A 149 2.58 -3.15 2.69
CA TRP A 149 2.71 -2.97 4.13
C TRP A 149 3.85 -3.79 4.74
N LYS A 150 4.36 -3.30 5.86
CA LYS A 150 5.31 -3.99 6.74
C LYS A 150 4.83 -3.95 8.18
N ARG A 151 4.99 -5.07 8.88
CA ARG A 151 4.69 -5.20 10.31
C ARG A 151 5.99 -4.99 11.10
N THR A 152 5.94 -4.13 12.10
CA THR A 152 7.03 -3.94 13.06
C THR A 152 6.48 -4.11 14.47
N LYS A 153 7.05 -5.05 15.22
CA LYS A 153 6.72 -5.20 16.64
C LYS A 153 7.39 -4.07 17.42
N ARG A 154 6.63 -3.35 18.23
CA ARG A 154 7.12 -2.36 19.18
C ARG A 154 7.21 -2.98 20.57
N GLU A 155 7.92 -2.31 21.46
CA GLU A 155 7.94 -2.67 22.88
C GLU A 155 6.51 -2.63 23.47
N HIS A 156 6.27 -3.46 24.48
CA HIS A 156 4.98 -3.63 25.17
C HIS A 156 3.85 -4.30 24.36
N GLY A 157 4.16 -5.18 23.41
CA GLY A 157 3.16 -5.99 22.70
C GLY A 157 2.28 -5.20 21.72
N ARG A 158 2.61 -3.93 21.47
CA ARG A 158 1.97 -3.10 20.45
C ARG A 158 2.60 -3.35 19.09
N GLU A 159 1.78 -3.22 18.06
CA GLU A 159 2.21 -3.45 16.69
C GLU A 159 2.04 -2.20 15.85
N LEU A 160 3.04 -1.94 15.01
CA LEU A 160 3.03 -0.86 14.04
C LEU A 160 2.92 -1.46 12.65
N ILE A 161 1.94 -1.00 11.88
CA ILE A 161 1.80 -1.31 10.47
C ILE A 161 2.24 -0.08 9.70
N ALA A 162 3.30 -0.22 8.91
CA ALA A 162 3.76 0.83 8.01
C ALA A 162 3.28 0.49 6.59
N ILE A 163 2.40 1.30 6.02
CA ILE A 163 1.83 1.15 4.67
C ILE A 163 2.50 2.16 3.74
N ASP A 164 3.15 1.70 2.67
CA ASP A 164 3.82 2.52 1.66
C ASP A 164 2.78 3.20 0.74
N LEU A 165 2.55 4.48 1.00
CA LEU A 165 1.56 5.29 0.27
C LEU A 165 2.05 5.71 -1.12
N ARG A 166 3.37 5.71 -1.37
CA ARG A 166 3.94 6.12 -2.66
C ARG A 166 3.47 5.23 -3.82
N THR A 167 3.19 3.98 -3.51
CA THR A 167 2.76 2.99 -4.51
C THR A 167 1.27 3.14 -4.88
N LEU A 168 0.53 3.95 -4.14
CA LEU A 168 -0.92 4.09 -4.28
C LEU A 168 -1.29 5.22 -5.25
N ASP A 169 -2.50 5.12 -5.81
CA ASP A 169 -3.05 6.05 -6.81
C ASP A 169 -3.81 7.24 -6.22
N ALA A 170 -3.50 7.65 -4.98
CA ALA A 170 -4.12 8.80 -4.32
C ALA A 170 -3.10 9.57 -3.47
N ASP A 171 -3.39 10.85 -3.20
CA ASP A 171 -2.48 11.70 -2.44
C ASP A 171 -2.38 11.22 -0.97
N PRO A 172 -1.16 11.13 -0.40
CA PRO A 172 -0.97 10.67 0.97
C PRO A 172 -1.70 11.48 2.05
N ASP A 173 -1.81 12.80 1.89
CA ASP A 173 -2.48 13.66 2.87
C ASP A 173 -4.00 13.54 2.76
N GLU A 174 -4.50 13.34 1.55
CA GLU A 174 -5.92 13.04 1.30
C GLU A 174 -6.32 11.72 1.96
N ILE A 175 -5.52 10.66 1.80
CA ILE A 175 -5.73 9.38 2.46
C ILE A 175 -5.78 9.55 3.99
N LEU A 176 -4.85 10.31 4.56
CA LEU A 176 -4.80 10.55 6.00
C LEU A 176 -6.05 11.29 6.49
N THR A 177 -6.45 12.34 5.78
CA THR A 177 -7.63 13.15 6.10
C THR A 177 -8.88 12.29 6.10
N ARG A 178 -9.08 11.47 5.07
CA ARG A 178 -10.22 10.56 4.97
C ARG A 178 -10.22 9.49 6.07
N ILE A 179 -9.06 8.91 6.40
CA ILE A 179 -8.95 7.93 7.50
C ILE A 179 -9.28 8.58 8.85
N ARG A 180 -8.84 9.82 9.08
CA ARG A 180 -9.12 10.56 10.31
C ARG A 180 -10.61 10.88 10.45
N ALA A 181 -11.30 11.18 9.35
CA ALA A 181 -12.75 11.38 9.35
C ALA A 181 -13.50 10.15 9.89
N PHE A 182 -13.10 8.93 9.49
CA PHE A 182 -13.72 7.70 10.01
C PHE A 182 -13.41 7.42 11.48
N LYS A 183 -12.22 7.76 11.97
CA LYS A 183 -11.84 7.52 13.37
C LYS A 183 -12.49 8.52 14.34
N ALA A 184 -12.87 9.70 13.86
CA ALA A 184 -13.48 10.74 14.67
C ALA A 184 -14.96 10.47 15.02
N VAL A 185 -15.58 9.49 14.33
CA VAL A 185 -16.94 9.00 14.56
C VAL A 185 -16.94 7.94 15.66
#